data_AF-A0A140GUF5-F1
#
_entry.id   AF-A0A140GUF5-F1
#
_cell.length_a   1.000
_cell.length_b   1.000
_cell.length_c   1.000
_cell.angle_alpha   90.00
_cell.angle_beta   90.00
_cell.angle_gamma   90.00
#
_symmetry.space_group_name_H-M   'P 1'
#
loop_
_entity.id
_entity.type
_entity.pdbx_description
1 polymer ?
#
loop_
_entity_poly.entity_id
_entity_poly.type
_entity_poly.pdbx_seq_one_letter_code
_entity_poly.pdbx_strand_id
1 'polypeptide(L)'
;MFTVPRAPITLPSMNPWESQALAHNFPGDTSPSADDKEAARSRLQSQQDPIIYPGLYAPSGIDIMSVLFNVFTRADPTVQLGPVDCSAAVTVSNLDLPGSPIVYANEAFSELTGYTTSEVVGKNPQFLHSPQRICSLPGILLDQHSTAIRRLEEAEANRNEIQLYITNFKKNGQRFTNLLSMIPIRLPNDGTQYCVGFHVSAD
;
A
#
# COMPACT_ATOMS: atom_id res chain seq x y z
N MET A 1 21.54 33.17 -47.46
CA MET A 1 22.60 32.60 -46.59
C MET A 1 22.41 33.23 -45.21
N PHE A 2 21.64 32.59 -44.33
CA PHE A 2 21.36 33.11 -42.99
C PHE A 2 22.04 32.20 -41.96
N THR A 3 23.07 32.70 -41.29
CA THR A 3 23.77 32.03 -40.19
C THR A 3 23.20 32.54 -38.86
N VAL A 4 22.58 31.65 -38.09
CA VAL A 4 22.09 31.94 -36.73
C VAL A 4 23.27 31.79 -35.75
N PRO A 5 23.56 32.78 -34.89
CA PRO A 5 24.61 32.64 -33.88
C PRO A 5 24.13 31.73 -32.73
N ARG A 6 24.87 30.66 -32.44
CA ARG A 6 24.66 29.81 -31.25
C ARG A 6 25.27 30.51 -30.03
N ALA A 7 24.43 30.92 -29.09
CA ALA A 7 24.88 31.31 -27.76
C ALA A 7 25.39 30.07 -26.99
N PRO A 8 26.47 30.19 -26.20
CA PRO A 8 26.94 29.09 -25.35
C PRO A 8 25.90 28.79 -24.26
N ILE A 9 25.50 27.53 -24.17
CA ILE A 9 24.58 27.03 -23.13
C ILE A 9 25.37 27.01 -21.81
N THR A 10 25.11 27.96 -20.93
CA THR A 10 25.57 27.88 -19.54
C THR A 10 24.73 26.83 -18.83
N LEU A 11 25.32 25.68 -18.53
CA LEU A 11 24.69 24.70 -17.65
C LEU A 11 24.48 25.37 -16.27
N PRO A 12 23.26 25.38 -15.70
CA PRO A 12 23.07 25.86 -14.33
C PRO A 12 23.99 25.05 -13.40
N SER A 13 24.61 25.70 -12.42
CA SER A 13 25.46 24.99 -11.47
C SER A 13 24.62 23.94 -10.75
N MET A 14 25.01 22.68 -10.89
CA MET A 14 24.39 21.57 -10.16
C MET A 14 24.28 21.92 -8.69
N ASN A 15 23.12 21.64 -8.12
CA ASN A 15 22.90 21.83 -6.70
C ASN A 15 23.72 20.76 -5.91
N PRO A 16 23.96 20.99 -4.60
CA PRO A 16 24.87 20.15 -3.82
C PRO A 16 24.47 18.66 -3.77
N TRP A 17 23.17 18.37 -3.85
CA TRP A 17 22.66 17.00 -3.76
C TRP A 17 22.82 16.21 -5.06
N GLU A 18 22.67 16.83 -6.24
CA GLU A 18 22.93 16.20 -7.55
C GLU A 18 24.38 15.72 -7.66
N SER A 19 25.30 16.47 -7.05
CA SER A 19 26.72 16.14 -7.00
C SER A 19 27.00 14.89 -6.15
N GLN A 20 26.26 14.73 -5.04
CA GLN A 20 26.38 13.57 -4.15
C GLN A 20 25.77 12.30 -4.75
N ALA A 21 24.65 12.42 -5.46
CA ALA A 21 24.00 11.28 -6.10
C ALA A 21 24.90 10.64 -7.17
N LEU A 22 25.60 11.45 -7.97
CA LEU A 22 26.56 10.98 -8.98
C LEU A 22 27.80 10.31 -8.38
N ALA A 23 28.16 10.64 -7.14
CA ALA A 23 29.30 10.05 -6.44
C ALA A 23 28.95 8.72 -5.74
N HIS A 24 27.67 8.37 -5.66
CA HIS A 24 27.23 7.18 -4.93
C HIS A 24 27.30 5.93 -5.83
N ASN A 25 28.19 5.01 -5.48
CA ASN A 25 28.38 3.77 -6.23
C ASN A 25 27.36 2.73 -5.72
N PHE A 26 26.41 2.32 -6.54
CA PHE A 26 25.40 1.33 -6.16
C PHE A 26 26.00 -0.10 -6.16
N PRO A 27 25.79 -0.91 -5.10
CA PRO A 27 26.18 -2.30 -5.13
C PRO A 27 25.36 -3.07 -6.17
N GLY A 28 26.03 -3.90 -6.97
CA GLY A 28 25.41 -4.65 -8.07
C GLY A 28 24.45 -5.74 -7.61
N ASP A 29 23.52 -6.10 -8.51
CA ASP A 29 22.46 -7.09 -8.33
C ASP A 29 22.99 -8.46 -7.86
N THR A 30 22.96 -8.68 -6.55
CA THR A 30 22.99 -10.03 -5.95
C THR A 30 21.76 -10.18 -5.07
N SER A 31 20.96 -11.20 -5.34
CA SER A 31 19.77 -11.56 -4.56
C SER A 31 20.15 -11.74 -3.09
N PRO A 32 19.57 -10.97 -2.14
CA PRO A 32 20.04 -10.97 -0.75
C PRO A 32 19.65 -12.26 -0.02
N SER A 33 20.61 -12.82 0.72
CA SER A 33 20.42 -13.98 1.60
C SER A 33 19.60 -13.62 2.85
N ALA A 34 19.18 -14.60 3.64
CA ALA A 34 18.37 -14.36 4.85
C ALA A 34 19.11 -13.48 5.89
N ASP A 35 20.43 -13.67 6.03
CA ASP A 35 21.28 -12.86 6.91
C ASP A 35 21.42 -11.42 6.38
N ASP A 36 21.43 -11.23 5.05
CA ASP A 36 21.45 -9.90 4.43
C ASP A 36 20.13 -9.14 4.67
N LYS A 37 18.99 -9.84 4.74
CA LYS A 37 17.70 -9.22 5.07
C LYS A 37 17.63 -8.78 6.53
N GLU A 38 18.23 -9.55 7.43
CA GLU A 38 18.30 -9.23 8.86
C GLU A 38 19.32 -8.11 9.14
N ALA A 39 20.44 -8.10 8.41
CA ALA A 39 21.39 -6.98 8.39
C ALA A 39 20.80 -5.73 7.74
N ALA A 40 19.99 -5.85 6.68
CA ALA A 40 19.27 -4.74 6.06
C ALA A 40 18.23 -4.14 7.02
N ARG A 41 17.43 -4.97 7.70
CA ARG A 41 16.52 -4.53 8.77
C ARG A 41 17.27 -3.80 9.88
N SER A 42 18.43 -4.30 10.30
CA SER A 42 19.26 -3.70 11.35
C SER A 42 19.90 -2.38 10.90
N ARG A 43 20.35 -2.28 9.64
CA ARG A 43 20.86 -1.03 9.03
C ARG A 43 19.78 0.03 8.90
N LEU A 44 18.57 -0.36 8.50
CA LEU A 44 17.44 0.56 8.36
C LEU A 44 16.84 0.99 9.70
N GLN A 45 16.93 0.16 10.73
CA GLN A 45 16.56 0.56 12.10
C GLN A 45 17.59 1.51 12.74
N SER A 46 18.86 1.46 12.32
CA SER A 46 19.93 2.27 12.90
C SER A 46 20.26 3.53 12.10
N GLN A 47 20.00 3.57 10.80
CA GLN A 47 20.07 4.79 10.00
C GLN A 47 18.68 5.41 9.91
N GLN A 48 18.51 6.58 10.53
CA GLN A 48 17.54 7.57 10.05
C GLN A 48 17.91 7.85 8.60
N ASP A 49 17.24 7.19 7.66
CA ASP A 49 17.49 7.38 6.24
C ASP A 49 17.21 8.84 5.91
N PRO A 50 18.17 9.59 5.33
CA PRO A 50 17.99 11.02 5.03
C PRO A 50 16.91 11.29 3.98
N ILE A 51 16.29 10.25 3.41
CA ILE A 51 15.17 10.33 2.48
C ILE A 51 13.83 10.12 3.20
N ILE A 52 13.79 9.34 4.28
CA ILE A 52 12.59 9.02 5.06
C ILE A 52 12.50 10.00 6.23
N TYR A 53 12.03 11.21 5.96
CA TYR A 53 11.86 12.24 7.00
C TYR A 53 10.65 11.92 7.90
N PRO A 54 10.84 11.69 9.21
CA PRO A 54 9.75 11.49 10.15
C PRO A 54 8.82 12.72 10.13
N GLY A 55 7.53 12.50 9.87
CA GLY A 55 6.52 13.56 9.83
C GLY A 55 6.23 14.17 8.45
N LEU A 56 7.09 13.99 7.43
CA LEU A 56 6.82 14.48 6.06
C LEU A 56 5.85 13.55 5.31
N TYR A 57 6.02 12.24 5.48
CA TYR A 57 5.17 11.20 4.89
C TYR A 57 4.08 10.70 5.86
N ALA A 58 3.98 11.32 7.04
CA ALA A 58 3.04 10.97 8.08
C ALA A 58 2.18 12.17 8.53
N PRO A 59 1.55 12.95 7.62
CA PRO A 59 0.64 14.03 8.04
C PRO A 59 -0.55 13.52 8.87
N SER A 60 -0.93 12.25 8.70
CA SER A 60 -1.92 11.54 9.51
C SER A 60 -1.36 10.94 10.81
N GLY A 61 -0.06 11.04 11.07
CA GLY A 61 0.65 10.38 12.17
C GLY A 61 1.05 8.93 11.89
N ILE A 62 0.73 8.39 10.70
CA ILE A 62 1.10 7.04 10.29
C ILE A 62 2.21 7.12 9.26
N ASP A 63 3.36 6.49 9.56
CA ASP A 63 4.47 6.39 8.64
C ASP A 63 4.20 5.31 7.57
N ILE A 64 3.58 5.74 6.47
CA ILE A 64 3.22 4.86 5.35
C ILE A 64 4.45 4.21 4.71
N MET A 65 5.61 4.86 4.74
CA MET A 65 6.85 4.30 4.19
C MET A 65 7.34 3.14 5.04
N SER A 66 7.33 3.29 6.37
CA SER A 66 7.62 2.19 7.29
C SER A 66 6.62 1.04 7.15
N VAL A 67 5.33 1.34 6.96
CA VAL A 67 4.29 0.34 6.69
C VAL A 67 4.64 -0.48 5.44
N LEU A 68 4.89 0.18 4.31
CA LEU A 68 5.22 -0.48 3.05
C LEU A 68 6.54 -1.25 3.14
N PHE A 69 7.55 -0.67 3.79
CA PHE A 69 8.84 -1.33 4.00
C PHE A 69 8.68 -2.63 4.80
N ASN A 70 7.88 -2.63 5.87
CA ASN A 70 7.59 -3.84 6.63
C ASN A 70 6.81 -4.88 5.82
N VAL A 71 5.91 -4.45 4.93
CA VAL A 71 5.24 -5.36 3.99
C VAL A 71 6.26 -6.02 3.04
N PHE A 72 7.18 -5.26 2.45
CA PHE A 72 8.15 -5.82 1.50
C PHE A 72 9.24 -6.66 2.15
N THR A 73 9.62 -6.34 3.38
CA THR A 73 10.69 -7.05 4.10
C THR A 73 10.19 -8.13 5.03
N ARG A 74 8.89 -8.44 5.05
CA ARG A 74 8.32 -9.47 5.93
C ARG A 74 8.96 -10.84 5.76
N ALA A 75 8.92 -11.63 6.83
CA ALA A 75 9.43 -12.99 6.82
C ALA A 75 8.38 -13.91 6.16
N ASP A 76 8.81 -14.74 5.22
CA ASP A 76 8.00 -15.75 4.52
C ASP A 76 6.67 -15.23 3.90
N PRO A 77 6.73 -14.48 2.80
CA PRO A 77 5.54 -13.94 2.14
C PRO A 77 4.70 -15.05 1.50
N THR A 78 3.45 -15.24 1.95
CA THR A 78 2.53 -16.19 1.29
C THR A 78 1.84 -15.56 0.08
N VAL A 79 1.64 -14.23 0.09
CA VAL A 79 1.07 -13.47 -1.03
C VAL A 79 2.16 -12.74 -1.80
N GLN A 80 2.42 -13.14 -3.04
CA GLN A 80 3.39 -12.45 -3.90
C GLN A 80 2.74 -11.21 -4.54
N LEU A 81 3.09 -10.01 -4.05
CA LEU A 81 2.56 -8.75 -4.61
C LEU A 81 3.20 -8.36 -5.95
N GLY A 82 4.46 -8.75 -6.18
CA GLY A 82 5.24 -8.22 -7.29
C GLY A 82 5.63 -6.75 -7.08
N PRO A 83 6.01 -6.03 -8.15
CA PRO A 83 6.26 -4.60 -8.10
C PRO A 83 4.98 -3.84 -7.75
N VAL A 84 5.04 -2.95 -6.75
CA VAL A 84 3.93 -2.07 -6.40
C VAL A 84 4.39 -0.62 -6.57
N ASP A 85 3.67 0.11 -7.41
CA ASP A 85 3.93 1.52 -7.68
C ASP A 85 3.01 2.43 -6.86
N CYS A 86 3.29 3.74 -6.85
CA CYS A 86 2.46 4.73 -6.16
C CYS A 86 1.03 4.84 -6.70
N SER A 87 0.77 4.32 -7.90
CA SER A 87 -0.55 4.24 -8.52
C SER A 87 -1.41 3.08 -8.00
N ALA A 88 -0.84 2.15 -7.23
CA ALA A 88 -1.62 1.08 -6.64
C ALA A 88 -2.58 1.63 -5.57
N ALA A 89 -3.82 1.17 -5.54
CA ALA A 89 -4.76 1.56 -4.49
C ALA A 89 -4.42 0.84 -3.18
N VAL A 90 -4.11 1.60 -2.14
CA VAL A 90 -3.64 1.09 -0.84
C VAL A 90 -4.48 1.67 0.30
N THR A 91 -4.88 0.80 1.22
CA THR A 91 -5.51 1.15 2.49
C THR A 91 -4.74 0.56 3.66
N VAL A 92 -4.78 1.24 4.80
CA VAL A 92 -4.25 0.73 6.07
C VAL A 92 -5.35 0.80 7.10
N SER A 93 -5.63 -0.32 7.75
CA SER A 93 -6.60 -0.45 8.84
C SER A 93 -5.90 -0.80 10.14
N ASN A 94 -6.44 -0.32 11.26
CA ASN A 94 -5.94 -0.67 12.59
C ASN A 94 -6.74 -1.88 13.14
N LEU A 95 -6.07 -3.01 13.32
CA LEU A 95 -6.69 -4.28 13.76
C LEU A 95 -6.95 -4.36 15.26
N ASP A 96 -6.35 -3.46 16.05
CA ASP A 96 -6.55 -3.43 17.51
C ASP A 96 -7.83 -2.66 17.88
N LEU A 97 -8.43 -1.93 16.93
CA LEU A 97 -9.67 -1.20 17.09
C LEU A 97 -10.88 -2.03 16.63
N PRO A 98 -12.05 -1.90 17.30
CA PRO A 98 -13.23 -2.66 16.94
C PRO A 98 -13.73 -2.29 15.54
N GLY A 99 -13.96 -3.30 14.70
CA GLY A 99 -14.39 -3.11 13.31
C GLY A 99 -13.28 -2.65 12.37
N SER A 100 -12.02 -2.77 12.78
CA SER A 100 -10.82 -2.57 11.96
C SER A 100 -10.88 -1.31 11.07
N PRO A 101 -11.09 -0.13 11.67
CA PRO A 101 -11.29 1.11 10.93
C PRO A 101 -10.06 1.45 10.08
N ILE A 102 -10.33 1.97 8.87
CA ILE A 102 -9.29 2.46 7.98
C ILE A 102 -8.69 3.71 8.59
N VAL A 103 -7.40 3.71 8.80
CA VAL A 103 -6.64 4.85 9.35
C VAL A 103 -5.92 5.64 8.26
N TYR A 104 -5.73 5.04 7.09
CA TYR A 104 -5.14 5.68 5.92
C TYR A 104 -5.67 5.07 4.62
N ALA A 105 -5.87 5.92 3.62
CA ALA A 105 -6.17 5.51 2.25
C ALA A 105 -5.47 6.48 1.30
N ASN A 106 -4.88 5.97 0.23
CA ASN A 106 -4.23 6.82 -0.78
C ASN A 106 -5.23 7.34 -1.82
N GLU A 107 -4.77 8.30 -2.64
CA GLU A 107 -5.58 8.91 -3.70
C GLU A 107 -6.04 7.89 -4.75
N ALA A 108 -5.17 6.94 -5.12
CA ALA A 108 -5.55 5.87 -6.06
C ALA A 108 -6.73 5.01 -5.56
N PHE A 109 -6.85 4.78 -4.24
CA PHE A 109 -8.03 4.14 -3.67
C PHE A 109 -9.29 5.01 -3.80
N SER A 110 -9.16 6.32 -3.62
CA SER A 110 -10.25 7.27 -3.84
C SER A 110 -10.69 7.28 -5.30
N GLU A 111 -9.77 7.23 -6.26
CA GLU A 111 -10.08 7.14 -7.69
C GLU A 111 -10.75 5.81 -8.05
N LEU A 112 -10.25 4.69 -7.50
CA LEU A 112 -10.80 3.35 -7.74
C LEU A 112 -12.26 3.25 -7.27
N THR A 113 -12.54 3.74 -6.08
CA THR A 113 -13.84 3.53 -5.40
C THR A 113 -14.80 4.72 -5.55
N GLY A 114 -14.30 5.90 -5.89
CA GLY A 114 -15.05 7.15 -5.97
C GLY A 114 -15.37 7.78 -4.61
N TYR A 115 -14.82 7.26 -3.50
CA TYR A 115 -14.97 7.85 -2.17
C TYR A 115 -13.79 8.76 -1.85
N THR A 116 -14.07 9.89 -1.21
CA THR A 116 -12.99 10.79 -0.75
C THR A 116 -12.27 10.19 0.46
N THR A 117 -10.98 10.50 0.65
CA THR A 117 -10.20 10.03 1.81
C THR A 117 -10.88 10.34 3.14
N SER A 118 -11.48 11.52 3.28
CA SER A 118 -12.27 11.92 4.46
C SER A 118 -13.52 11.07 4.71
N GLU A 119 -14.10 10.47 3.67
CA GLU A 119 -15.25 9.58 3.82
C GLU A 119 -14.84 8.14 4.17
N VAL A 120 -13.59 7.77 3.92
CA VAL A 120 -13.06 6.41 4.07
C VAL A 120 -12.38 6.25 5.43
N VAL A 121 -11.57 7.22 5.83
CA VAL A 121 -10.86 7.20 7.11
C VAL A 121 -11.86 7.16 8.27
N GLY A 122 -11.62 6.25 9.21
CA GLY A 122 -12.47 5.97 10.37
C GLY A 122 -13.60 4.97 10.11
N LYS A 123 -13.81 4.51 8.87
CA LYS A 123 -14.84 3.50 8.56
C LYS A 123 -14.27 2.09 8.49
N ASN A 124 -15.12 1.12 8.81
CA ASN A 124 -14.85 -0.30 8.58
C ASN A 124 -14.81 -0.57 7.06
N PRO A 125 -13.74 -1.19 6.50
CA PRO A 125 -13.61 -1.54 5.08
C PRO A 125 -14.82 -2.25 4.47
N GLN A 126 -15.62 -2.93 5.30
CA GLN A 126 -16.85 -3.60 4.90
C GLN A 126 -17.90 -2.67 4.29
N PHE A 127 -17.78 -1.33 4.42
CA PHE A 127 -18.68 -0.39 3.76
C PHE A 127 -18.70 -0.55 2.22
N LEU A 128 -17.61 -1.07 1.63
CA LEU A 128 -17.53 -1.38 0.20
C LEU A 128 -18.42 -2.57 -0.21
N HIS A 129 -18.86 -3.37 0.75
CA HIS A 129 -19.82 -4.45 0.59
C HIS A 129 -21.22 -3.91 0.86
N SER A 130 -21.79 -3.14 -0.08
CA SER A 130 -23.15 -2.58 0.10
C SER A 130 -24.20 -3.69 0.26
N PRO A 131 -24.77 -3.94 1.47
CA PRO A 131 -25.59 -5.12 1.74
C PRO A 131 -26.86 -5.15 0.88
N GLN A 132 -27.48 -3.99 0.64
CA GLN A 132 -28.65 -3.87 -0.25
C GLN A 132 -28.37 -4.34 -1.68
N ARG A 133 -27.15 -4.10 -2.19
CA ARG A 133 -26.73 -4.46 -3.55
C ARG A 133 -26.20 -5.89 -3.65
N ILE A 134 -25.72 -6.42 -2.52
CA ILE A 134 -25.32 -7.83 -2.40
C ILE A 134 -26.55 -8.72 -2.43
N CYS A 135 -27.63 -8.34 -1.75
CA CYS A 135 -28.90 -9.08 -1.79
C CYS A 135 -29.53 -9.14 -3.20
N SER A 136 -29.15 -8.23 -4.11
CA SER A 136 -29.58 -8.27 -5.51
C SER A 136 -28.64 -9.05 -6.43
N LEU A 137 -27.58 -9.68 -5.89
CA LEU A 137 -26.72 -10.58 -6.67
C LEU A 137 -27.46 -11.88 -6.99
N PRO A 138 -27.22 -12.49 -8.16
CA PRO A 138 -27.63 -13.86 -8.46
C PRO A 138 -27.11 -14.83 -7.38
N GLY A 139 -27.88 -15.86 -7.03
CA GLY A 139 -27.58 -16.77 -5.92
C GLY A 139 -26.15 -17.33 -5.93
N ILE A 140 -25.62 -17.71 -7.10
CA ILE A 140 -24.25 -18.21 -7.24
C ILE A 140 -23.19 -17.17 -6.82
N LEU A 141 -23.39 -15.90 -7.19
CA LEU A 141 -22.46 -14.82 -6.82
C LEU A 141 -22.59 -14.44 -5.34
N LEU A 142 -23.80 -14.56 -4.77
CA LEU A 142 -24.03 -14.35 -3.34
C LEU A 142 -23.32 -15.42 -2.49
N ASP A 143 -23.37 -16.68 -2.91
CA ASP A 143 -22.66 -17.80 -2.26
C ASP A 143 -21.14 -17.63 -2.34
N GLN A 144 -20.63 -17.21 -3.50
CA GLN A 144 -19.20 -16.91 -3.67
C GLN A 144 -18.76 -15.74 -2.78
N HIS A 145 -19.57 -14.66 -2.73
CA HIS A 145 -19.27 -13.48 -1.94
C HIS A 145 -19.28 -13.77 -0.44
N SER A 146 -20.25 -14.53 0.06
CA SER A 146 -20.29 -14.93 1.47
C SER A 146 -19.11 -15.83 1.85
N THR A 147 -18.71 -16.73 0.96
CA THR A 147 -17.51 -17.56 1.14
C THR A 147 -16.24 -16.71 1.19
N ALA A 148 -16.13 -15.70 0.33
CA ALA A 148 -15.00 -14.77 0.33
C ALA A 148 -14.91 -13.95 1.62
N ILE A 149 -16.04 -13.42 2.11
CA ILE A 149 -16.09 -12.71 3.41
C ILE A 149 -15.62 -13.62 4.54
N ARG A 150 -16.14 -14.85 4.61
CA ARG A 150 -15.76 -15.78 5.67
C ARG A 150 -14.24 -16.05 5.70
N ARG A 151 -13.64 -16.20 4.52
CA ARG A 151 -12.17 -16.38 4.40
C ARG A 151 -11.40 -15.12 4.81
N LEU A 152 -11.93 -13.94 4.49
CA LEU A 152 -11.34 -12.67 4.89
C LEU A 152 -11.36 -12.52 6.42
N GLU A 153 -12.49 -12.79 7.06
CA GLU A 153 -12.64 -12.74 8.52
C GLU A 153 -11.74 -13.77 9.21
N GLU A 154 -11.61 -14.98 8.66
CA GLU A 154 -10.71 -16.02 9.17
C GLU A 154 -9.24 -15.62 9.03
N ALA A 155 -8.84 -15.04 7.89
CA ALA A 155 -7.48 -14.55 7.68
C ALA A 155 -7.16 -13.37 8.61
N GLU A 156 -8.11 -12.46 8.78
CA GLU A 156 -7.98 -11.34 9.71
C GLU A 156 -7.82 -11.85 11.14
N ALA A 157 -8.67 -12.77 11.61
CA ALA A 157 -8.58 -13.34 12.96
C ALA A 157 -7.26 -14.06 13.22
N ASN A 158 -6.77 -14.82 12.24
CA ASN A 158 -5.52 -15.58 12.36
C ASN A 158 -4.25 -14.74 12.07
N ARG A 159 -4.40 -13.48 11.63
CA ARG A 159 -3.30 -12.63 11.17
C ARG A 159 -2.50 -13.28 10.03
N ASN A 160 -3.22 -13.91 9.11
CA ASN A 160 -2.66 -14.51 7.91
C ASN A 160 -2.83 -13.57 6.72
N GLU A 161 -1.85 -13.56 5.82
CA GLU A 161 -1.99 -12.91 4.53
C GLU A 161 -2.98 -13.69 3.67
N ILE A 162 -3.80 -12.96 2.91
CA ILE A 162 -4.74 -13.57 1.98
C ILE A 162 -4.86 -12.72 0.73
N GLN A 163 -5.05 -13.39 -0.40
CA GLN A 163 -5.40 -12.76 -1.66
C GLN A 163 -6.68 -13.41 -2.20
N LEU A 164 -7.69 -12.61 -2.50
CA LEU A 164 -8.97 -13.11 -3.00
C LEU A 164 -9.67 -12.10 -3.91
N TYR A 165 -10.59 -12.61 -4.73
CA TYR A 165 -11.50 -11.79 -5.52
C TYR A 165 -12.77 -11.55 -4.71
N ILE A 166 -13.16 -10.29 -4.58
CA ILE A 166 -14.39 -9.89 -3.90
C ILE A 166 -15.15 -8.86 -4.73
N THR A 167 -16.48 -8.94 -4.71
CA THR A 167 -17.33 -7.95 -5.38
C THR A 167 -17.48 -6.72 -4.50
N ASN A 168 -17.09 -5.56 -5.00
CA ASN A 168 -17.26 -4.28 -4.33
C ASN A 168 -18.10 -3.32 -5.16
N PHE A 169 -18.62 -2.28 -4.50
CA PHE A 169 -19.41 -1.23 -5.14
C PHE A 169 -18.76 0.12 -4.94
N LYS A 170 -18.61 0.86 -6.04
CA LYS A 170 -18.16 2.25 -6.02
C LYS A 170 -19.24 3.17 -5.45
N LYS A 171 -18.90 4.42 -5.13
CA LYS A 171 -19.83 5.44 -4.62
C LYS A 171 -20.99 5.71 -5.59
N ASN A 172 -20.75 5.66 -6.89
CA ASN A 172 -21.78 5.79 -7.93
C ASN A 172 -22.68 4.54 -8.06
N GLY A 173 -22.36 3.46 -7.32
CA GLY A 173 -23.09 2.21 -7.36
C GLY A 173 -22.62 1.19 -8.41
N GLN A 174 -21.62 1.52 -9.21
CA GLN A 174 -21.02 0.59 -10.15
C GLN A 174 -20.38 -0.58 -9.39
N ARG A 175 -20.72 -1.80 -9.79
CA ARG A 175 -20.05 -3.01 -9.31
C ARG A 175 -18.70 -3.15 -9.99
N PHE A 176 -17.70 -3.61 -9.25
CA PHE A 176 -16.42 -4.02 -9.78
C PHE A 176 -15.88 -5.23 -9.02
N THR A 177 -15.05 -6.02 -9.69
CA THR A 177 -14.35 -7.13 -9.05
C THR A 177 -13.03 -6.61 -8.49
N ASN A 178 -12.87 -6.68 -7.18
CA ASN A 178 -11.67 -6.25 -6.48
C ASN A 178 -10.80 -7.47 -6.18
N LEU A 179 -9.59 -7.51 -6.74
CA LEU A 179 -8.55 -8.39 -6.26
C LEU A 179 -7.93 -7.73 -5.02
N LEU A 180 -8.35 -8.22 -3.85
CA LEU A 180 -7.89 -7.74 -2.56
C LEU A 180 -6.72 -8.60 -2.09
N SER A 181 -5.56 -7.97 -1.88
CA SER A 181 -4.44 -8.56 -1.16
C SER A 181 -4.36 -7.93 0.23
N MET A 182 -4.57 -8.72 1.26
CA MET A 182 -4.56 -8.30 2.65
C MET A 182 -3.30 -8.82 3.33
N ILE A 183 -2.51 -7.91 3.91
CA ILE A 183 -1.25 -8.25 4.58
C ILE A 183 -1.24 -7.62 5.98
N PRO A 184 -1.35 -8.44 7.05
CA PRO A 184 -1.20 -7.97 8.41
C PRO A 184 0.27 -7.67 8.69
N ILE A 185 0.52 -6.53 9.33
CA ILE A 185 1.85 -6.11 9.77
C ILE A 185 1.82 -5.63 11.21
N ARG A 186 2.96 -5.73 11.88
CA ARG A 186 3.17 -5.18 13.21
C ARG A 186 4.22 -4.09 13.14
N LEU A 187 3.86 -2.88 13.55
CA LEU A 187 4.81 -1.77 13.55
C LEU A 187 5.68 -1.82 14.82
N PRO A 188 7.01 -1.60 14.71
CA PRO A 188 7.91 -1.66 15.86
C PRO A 188 7.75 -0.50 16.85
N ASN A 189 7.20 0.64 16.43
CA ASN A 189 7.09 1.84 17.29
C ASN A 189 6.15 1.65 18.49
N ASP A 190 4.98 1.04 18.29
CA ASP A 190 3.93 0.94 19.32
C ASP A 190 3.39 -0.50 19.46
N GLY A 191 3.93 -1.45 18.69
CA GLY A 191 3.49 -2.84 18.70
C GLY A 191 2.07 -3.06 18.17
N THR A 192 1.37 -1.99 17.75
CA THR A 192 0.04 -1.98 17.14
C THR A 192 0.01 -2.83 15.89
N GLN A 193 -1.10 -3.53 15.72
CA GLN A 193 -1.34 -4.38 14.56
C GLN A 193 -2.10 -3.59 13.50
N TYR A 194 -1.51 -3.51 12.33
CA TYR A 194 -2.11 -2.89 11.16
C TYR A 194 -2.36 -3.94 10.09
N CYS A 195 -3.31 -3.66 9.22
CA CYS A 195 -3.60 -4.45 8.05
C CYS A 195 -3.46 -3.57 6.82
N VAL A 196 -2.62 -3.98 5.88
CA VAL A 196 -2.44 -3.28 4.60
C VAL A 196 -3.26 -3.99 3.54
N GLY A 197 -4.19 -3.27 2.93
CA GLY A 197 -5.00 -3.73 1.81
C GLY A 197 -4.51 -3.15 0.50
N PHE A 198 -4.14 -4.00 -0.45
CA PHE A 198 -3.92 -3.62 -1.84
C PHE A 198 -5.15 -3.97 -2.66
N HIS A 199 -5.60 -3.03 -3.47
CA HIS A 199 -6.82 -3.17 -4.26
C HIS A 199 -6.50 -3.02 -5.74
N VAL A 200 -6.98 -3.96 -6.54
CA VAL A 200 -6.85 -3.92 -7.99
C VAL A 200 -8.20 -4.21 -8.62
N SER A 201 -8.64 -3.35 -9.53
CA SER A 201 -9.83 -3.61 -10.35
C SER A 201 -9.51 -4.71 -11.35
N ALA A 202 -10.24 -5.82 -11.32
CA ALA A 202 -10.09 -6.95 -12.23
C ALA A 202 -11.20 -6.99 -13.31
N ASP A 203 -11.73 -5.82 -13.66
CA ASP A 203 -12.79 -5.66 -14.67
C ASP A 203 -12.23 -5.47 -16.09
#